data_AF-A0A2W0AU91-F1
#
_entry.id   AF-A0A2W0AU91-F1
#
_cell.length_a   1.000
_cell.length_b   1.000
_cell.length_c   1.000
_cell.angle_alpha   90.00
_cell.angle_beta   90.00
_cell.angle_gamma   90.00
#
_symmetry.space_group_name_H-M   'P 1'
#
loop_
_entity.id
_entity.type
_entity.pdbx_description
1 polymer ?
#
loop_
_entity_poly.entity_id
_entity_poly.type
_entity_poly.pdbx_seq_one_letter_code
_entity_poly.pdbx_strand_id
1 'polypeptide(L)'
;MTWSLRNLRIRYKPSHEETSLSQTEILETPSKATAEHAKPVRRAILSVTDKAGIVEFACQLEKAGVELVSTGGTAKLLRDAGVRVKDISDLTGFPEMLDGRVKTLHPKVHGGILHVRENAAHREAVKEHDIPAIDMVVVNLYAFEKTAARSDVSFEALIENIDIGGPSMLRSAAKNFQDVAVVTSPSDYGSIADELYSTRGLSLATKWSLAKKAFAITAAYDSAIASALETIAAPGQPPSRDAHFPSTLRLAFSKLKDLRYGENPHQKAAVYSDCSNRGIANARQLQGKELSYNN
;
A
#
# COMPACT_ATOMS: atom_id res chain seq x y z
N MET A 1 26.83 56.69 -13.56
CA MET A 1 25.43 56.69 -14.05
C MET A 1 24.63 55.75 -13.16
N THR A 2 24.03 56.35 -12.14
CA THR A 2 23.21 55.73 -11.09
C THR A 2 21.76 55.66 -11.56
N TRP A 3 21.13 54.48 -11.47
CA TRP A 3 19.71 54.32 -11.76
C TRP A 3 18.87 54.45 -10.50
N SER A 4 17.77 55.18 -10.66
CA SER A 4 16.91 55.79 -9.64
C SER A 4 15.75 54.86 -9.26
N LEU A 5 15.53 54.68 -7.95
CA LEU A 5 14.35 54.03 -7.38
C LEU A 5 13.28 55.10 -7.10
N ARG A 6 12.22 55.13 -7.91
CA ARG A 6 11.03 55.96 -7.67
C ARG A 6 9.94 55.15 -6.95
N ASN A 7 9.66 55.58 -5.72
CA ASN A 7 8.36 55.70 -5.04
C ASN A 7 7.21 54.79 -5.49
N LEU A 8 6.89 53.77 -4.69
CA LEU A 8 5.55 53.20 -4.59
C LEU A 8 5.07 53.34 -3.13
N ARG A 9 4.25 54.36 -2.86
CA ARG A 9 3.53 54.52 -1.58
C ARG A 9 2.24 53.71 -1.65
N ILE A 10 2.19 52.56 -0.99
CA ILE A 10 0.94 51.82 -0.76
C ILE A 10 0.35 52.33 0.55
N ARG A 11 -0.84 52.96 0.47
CA ARG A 11 -1.60 53.44 1.62
C ARG A 11 -2.35 52.27 2.26
N TYR A 12 -2.08 52.03 3.54
CA TYR A 12 -2.84 51.14 4.41
C TYR A 12 -4.14 51.85 4.85
N LYS A 13 -5.28 51.17 4.79
CA LYS A 13 -6.57 51.66 5.30
C LYS A 13 -7.22 50.49 6.08
N PRO A 14 -7.42 50.59 7.41
CA PRO A 14 -8.12 49.55 8.14
C PRO A 14 -9.63 49.82 8.04
N SER A 15 -10.40 48.80 7.65
CA SER A 15 -11.86 48.79 7.81
C SER A 15 -12.21 47.70 8.82
N HIS A 16 -12.65 48.15 9.99
CA HIS A 16 -13.37 47.33 10.96
C HIS A 16 -14.74 46.97 10.38
N GLU A 17 -15.02 45.68 10.26
CA GLU A 17 -16.38 45.13 10.24
C GLU A 17 -16.36 43.84 11.06
N GLU A 18 -16.73 43.96 12.33
CA GLU A 18 -17.10 42.84 13.18
C GLU A 18 -18.49 42.37 12.74
N THR A 19 -18.57 41.19 12.13
CA THR A 19 -19.84 40.47 11.96
C THR A 19 -19.81 39.26 12.87
N SER A 20 -20.51 39.37 14.00
CA SER A 20 -20.72 38.29 14.95
C SER A 20 -21.61 37.20 14.31
N LEU A 21 -21.03 36.05 13.98
CA LEU A 21 -21.80 34.85 13.69
C LEU A 21 -21.88 34.01 14.98
N SER A 22 -23.09 33.89 15.50
CA SER A 22 -23.47 33.13 16.67
C SER A 22 -23.05 31.66 16.53
N GLN A 23 -22.26 31.18 17.50
CA GLN A 23 -22.01 29.75 17.74
C GLN A 23 -23.31 29.06 18.19
N THR A 24 -24.16 28.63 17.26
CA THR A 24 -25.26 27.70 17.58
C THR A 24 -25.69 26.92 16.35
N GLU A 25 -24.81 26.06 15.81
CA GLU A 25 -25.22 25.01 14.85
C GLU A 25 -24.10 23.99 14.61
N ILE A 26 -23.64 23.30 15.67
CA ILE A 26 -22.91 22.03 15.49
C ILE A 26 -23.36 21.08 16.60
N LEU A 27 -24.50 20.43 16.38
CA LEU A 27 -24.91 19.21 17.06
C LEU A 27 -25.74 18.38 16.06
N GLU A 28 -25.13 18.01 14.95
CA GLU A 28 -25.64 16.89 14.15
C GLU A 28 -25.04 15.60 14.66
N THR A 29 -25.94 14.74 15.14
CA THR A 29 -25.68 13.32 15.40
C THR A 29 -25.35 12.59 14.08
N PRO A 30 -24.52 11.54 14.10
CA PRO A 30 -24.01 10.92 12.87
C PRO A 30 -25.14 10.14 12.17
N SER A 31 -25.74 10.74 11.15
CA SER A 31 -26.85 10.15 10.39
C SER A 31 -26.40 9.74 8.98
N LYS A 32 -26.36 8.42 8.74
CA LYS A 32 -26.65 7.73 7.46
C LYS A 32 -25.97 8.14 6.13
N ALA A 33 -24.95 9.00 6.13
CA ALA A 33 -24.29 9.46 4.89
C ALA A 33 -23.21 8.51 4.30
N THR A 34 -22.92 7.35 4.91
CA THR A 34 -21.76 6.52 4.52
C THR A 34 -22.05 5.46 3.44
N ALA A 35 -23.32 5.19 3.11
CA ALA A 35 -23.69 4.12 2.19
C ALA A 35 -23.72 4.52 0.71
N GLU A 36 -23.80 5.82 0.37
CA GLU A 36 -24.19 6.25 -0.99
C GLU A 36 -23.11 6.20 -2.07
N HIS A 37 -21.86 5.82 -1.74
CA HIS A 37 -20.75 5.86 -2.72
C HIS A 37 -19.79 4.64 -2.68
N ALA A 38 -20.18 3.52 -2.05
CA ALA A 38 -19.35 2.32 -2.05
C ALA A 38 -19.41 1.64 -3.43
N LYS A 39 -18.26 1.51 -4.12
CA LYS A 39 -18.20 0.79 -5.40
C LYS A 39 -18.16 -0.72 -5.14
N PRO A 40 -18.99 -1.52 -5.84
CA PRO A 40 -19.08 -2.95 -5.59
C PRO A 40 -17.78 -3.66 -5.98
N VAL A 41 -17.40 -4.66 -5.18
CA VAL A 41 -16.28 -5.54 -5.50
C VAL A 41 -16.85 -6.80 -6.14
N ARG A 42 -16.58 -7.02 -7.43
CA ARG A 42 -17.09 -8.19 -8.17
C ARG A 42 -16.00 -9.21 -8.44
N ARG A 43 -14.76 -8.75 -8.64
CA ARG A 43 -13.60 -9.62 -8.90
C ARG A 43 -12.39 -9.20 -8.09
N ALA A 44 -11.74 -10.17 -7.45
CA ALA A 44 -10.53 -9.98 -6.67
C ALA A 44 -9.38 -10.88 -7.16
N ILE A 45 -8.20 -10.30 -7.36
CA ILE A 45 -6.96 -11.05 -7.57
C ILE A 45 -6.27 -11.25 -6.22
N LEU A 46 -5.98 -12.50 -5.86
CA LEU A 46 -5.26 -12.86 -4.63
C LEU A 46 -3.90 -13.47 -5.00
N SER A 47 -2.81 -12.78 -4.65
CA SER A 47 -1.44 -13.27 -4.86
C SER A 47 -0.56 -12.85 -3.68
N VAL A 48 -0.63 -13.63 -2.61
CA VAL A 48 0.08 -13.35 -1.36
C VAL A 48 1.26 -14.30 -1.17
N THR A 49 2.33 -13.83 -0.54
CA THR A 49 3.44 -14.67 -0.06
C THR A 49 3.18 -15.11 1.39
N ASP A 50 2.86 -14.16 2.27
CA ASP A 50 2.35 -14.47 3.61
C ASP A 50 0.90 -14.94 3.52
N LYS A 51 0.64 -16.16 4.00
CA LYS A 51 -0.66 -16.83 3.92
C LYS A 51 -1.54 -16.59 5.15
N ALA A 52 -1.09 -15.80 6.12
CA ALA A 52 -1.86 -15.51 7.32
C ALA A 52 -3.25 -14.94 6.98
N GLY A 53 -4.32 -15.59 7.46
CA GLY A 53 -5.70 -15.13 7.33
C GLY A 53 -6.30 -15.14 5.91
N ILE A 54 -5.55 -15.58 4.89
CA ILE A 54 -6.00 -15.46 3.49
C ILE A 54 -7.19 -16.37 3.17
N VAL A 55 -7.24 -17.55 3.79
CA VAL A 55 -8.32 -18.53 3.57
C VAL A 55 -9.63 -17.97 4.14
N GLU A 56 -9.58 -17.49 5.39
CA GLU A 56 -10.73 -16.90 6.06
C GLU A 56 -11.23 -15.67 5.29
N PHE A 57 -10.31 -14.81 4.85
CA PHE A 57 -10.66 -13.63 4.05
C PHE A 57 -11.27 -14.02 2.70
N ALA A 58 -10.69 -14.97 1.98
CA ALA A 58 -11.22 -15.46 0.70
C ALA A 58 -12.62 -16.07 0.85
N CYS A 59 -12.87 -16.83 1.93
CA CYS A 59 -14.21 -17.33 2.25
C CYS A 59 -15.23 -16.20 2.45
N GLN A 60 -14.85 -15.09 3.10
CA GLN A 60 -15.74 -13.93 3.26
C GLN A 60 -16.01 -13.24 1.92
N LEU A 61 -14.99 -13.08 1.07
CA LEU A 61 -15.15 -12.53 -0.27
C LEU A 61 -16.07 -13.41 -1.14
N GLU A 62 -15.90 -14.74 -1.10
CA GLU A 62 -16.76 -15.66 -1.84
C GLU A 62 -18.22 -15.58 -1.36
N LYS A 63 -18.46 -15.52 -0.05
CA LYS A 63 -19.80 -15.32 0.55
C LYS A 63 -20.43 -13.98 0.13
N ALA A 64 -19.62 -12.95 -0.07
CA ALA A 64 -20.07 -11.67 -0.59
C ALA A 64 -20.38 -11.69 -2.10
N GLY A 65 -20.09 -12.81 -2.79
CA GLY A 65 -20.31 -12.98 -4.23
C GLY A 65 -19.15 -12.50 -5.11
N VAL A 66 -17.95 -12.33 -4.54
CA VAL A 66 -16.75 -11.91 -5.27
C VAL A 66 -16.17 -13.11 -6.01
N GLU A 67 -15.91 -12.96 -7.31
CA GLU A 67 -15.14 -13.91 -8.09
C GLU A 67 -13.66 -13.82 -7.73
N LEU A 68 -13.08 -14.93 -7.28
CA LEU A 68 -11.68 -15.00 -6.88
C LEU A 68 -10.81 -15.52 -8.03
N VAL A 69 -9.73 -14.80 -8.30
CA VAL A 69 -8.70 -15.18 -9.27
C VAL A 69 -7.36 -15.25 -8.53
N SER A 70 -6.59 -16.31 -8.73
CA SER A 70 -5.31 -16.49 -8.05
C SER A 70 -4.31 -17.26 -8.93
N THR A 71 -3.09 -17.44 -8.43
CA THR A 71 -2.04 -18.20 -9.11
C THR A 71 -1.10 -18.86 -8.09
N GLY A 72 -0.38 -19.87 -8.55
CA GLY A 72 0.65 -20.59 -7.80
C GLY A 72 0.17 -21.12 -6.45
N GLY A 73 1.02 -20.97 -5.43
CA GLY A 73 0.75 -21.49 -4.08
C GLY A 73 -0.46 -20.86 -3.38
N THR A 74 -0.90 -19.67 -3.79
CA THR A 74 -2.12 -19.05 -3.23
C THR A 74 -3.36 -19.77 -3.78
N ALA A 75 -3.43 -20.00 -5.09
CA ALA A 75 -4.55 -20.72 -5.70
C ALA A 75 -4.68 -22.14 -5.12
N LYS A 76 -3.56 -22.85 -4.98
CA LYS A 76 -3.54 -24.19 -4.36
C LYS A 76 -4.11 -24.17 -2.95
N LEU A 77 -3.59 -23.29 -2.08
CA LEU A 77 -4.05 -23.18 -0.69
C LEU A 77 -5.57 -22.93 -0.59
N LEU A 78 -6.10 -22.04 -1.45
CA LEU A 78 -7.53 -21.73 -1.46
C LEU A 78 -8.38 -22.92 -1.92
N ARG A 79 -7.94 -23.66 -2.95
CA ARG A 79 -8.62 -24.87 -3.41
C ARG A 79 -8.61 -25.98 -2.37
N ASP A 80 -7.47 -26.20 -1.72
CA ASP A 80 -7.32 -27.21 -0.66
C ASP A 80 -8.25 -26.91 0.53
N ALA A 81 -8.57 -25.63 0.76
CA ALA A 81 -9.55 -25.17 1.75
C ALA A 81 -11.01 -25.15 1.25
N GLY A 82 -11.28 -25.60 0.02
CA GLY A 82 -12.63 -25.67 -0.56
C GLY A 82 -13.17 -24.35 -1.13
N VAL A 83 -12.34 -23.31 -1.27
CA VAL A 83 -12.73 -22.02 -1.84
C VAL A 83 -12.69 -22.08 -3.37
N ARG A 84 -13.75 -21.62 -4.05
CA ARG A 84 -13.75 -21.54 -5.52
C ARG A 84 -12.84 -20.42 -5.99
N VAL A 85 -11.80 -20.77 -6.74
CA VAL A 85 -10.83 -19.84 -7.29
C VAL A 85 -10.44 -20.22 -8.71
N LYS A 86 -10.50 -19.25 -9.62
CA LYS A 86 -10.04 -19.38 -11.00
C LYS A 86 -8.54 -19.13 -11.09
N ASP A 87 -7.88 -19.78 -12.05
CA ASP A 87 -6.49 -19.47 -12.32
C ASP A 87 -6.37 -18.14 -13.06
N ILE A 88 -5.30 -17.40 -12.80
CA ILE A 88 -4.99 -16.17 -13.53
C ILE A 88 -4.85 -16.43 -15.04
N SER A 89 -4.39 -17.63 -15.42
CA SER A 89 -4.29 -18.07 -16.80
C SER A 89 -5.66 -18.17 -17.50
N ASP A 90 -6.73 -18.46 -16.77
CA ASP A 90 -8.10 -18.48 -17.32
C ASP A 90 -8.55 -17.06 -17.68
N LEU A 91 -8.08 -16.06 -16.93
CA LEU A 91 -8.36 -14.66 -17.17
C LEU A 91 -7.49 -14.09 -18.31
N THR A 92 -6.21 -14.46 -18.37
CA THR A 92 -5.28 -13.93 -19.37
C THR A 92 -5.37 -14.67 -20.70
N GLY A 93 -5.68 -15.97 -20.69
CA GLY A 93 -5.48 -16.89 -21.81
C GLY A 93 -4.01 -17.22 -22.06
N PHE A 94 -3.12 -16.92 -21.10
CA PHE A 94 -1.68 -17.07 -21.22
C PHE A 94 -1.12 -17.89 -20.07
N PRO A 95 -0.31 -18.94 -20.33
CA PRO A 95 0.25 -19.78 -19.28
C PRO A 95 1.31 -19.02 -18.47
N GLU A 96 1.65 -19.56 -17.30
CA GLU A 96 2.81 -19.11 -16.53
C GLU A 96 4.10 -19.44 -17.30
N MET A 97 5.02 -18.47 -17.42
CA MET A 97 6.27 -18.62 -18.17
C MET A 97 7.48 -18.11 -17.38
N LEU A 98 8.67 -18.56 -17.80
CA LEU A 98 9.97 -18.13 -17.26
C LEU A 98 10.06 -18.36 -15.74
N ASP A 99 9.77 -19.60 -15.31
CA ASP A 99 9.79 -20.01 -13.90
C ASP A 99 8.94 -19.11 -12.97
N GLY A 100 7.81 -18.62 -13.51
CA GLY A 100 6.86 -17.79 -12.77
C GLY A 100 7.20 -16.31 -12.71
N ARG A 101 8.26 -15.87 -13.40
CA ARG A 101 8.62 -14.45 -13.54
C ARG A 101 7.59 -13.66 -14.33
N VAL A 102 6.92 -14.30 -15.30
CA VAL A 102 5.89 -13.68 -16.13
C VAL A 102 4.58 -14.44 -15.95
N LYS A 103 3.77 -13.97 -14.99
CA LYS A 103 2.45 -14.52 -14.66
C LYS A 103 1.34 -13.48 -14.67
N THR A 104 1.59 -12.29 -14.11
CA THR A 104 0.58 -11.22 -13.95
C THR A 104 0.87 -9.97 -14.79
N LEU A 105 2.03 -9.90 -15.43
CA LEU A 105 2.43 -8.81 -16.33
C LEU A 105 1.72 -8.94 -17.69
N HIS A 106 0.39 -8.80 -17.67
CA HIS A 106 -0.46 -9.01 -18.83
C HIS A 106 -1.49 -7.86 -19.00
N PRO A 107 -1.78 -7.40 -20.24
CA PRO A 107 -2.77 -6.35 -20.48
C PRO A 107 -4.16 -6.64 -19.92
N LYS A 108 -4.62 -7.90 -19.92
CA LYS A 108 -5.91 -8.25 -19.29
C LYS A 108 -5.92 -8.06 -17.77
N VAL A 109 -4.77 -8.18 -17.10
CA VAL A 109 -4.65 -7.92 -15.66
C VAL A 109 -4.55 -6.42 -15.42
N HIS A 110 -3.54 -5.77 -16.00
CA HIS A 110 -3.30 -4.35 -15.75
C HIS A 110 -4.39 -3.44 -16.35
N GLY A 111 -4.95 -3.78 -17.51
CA GLY A 111 -6.10 -3.08 -18.09
C GLY A 111 -7.37 -3.27 -17.26
N GLY A 112 -7.60 -4.45 -16.70
CA GLY A 112 -8.70 -4.71 -15.76
C GLY A 112 -8.59 -3.87 -14.49
N ILE A 113 -7.37 -3.66 -14.00
CA ILE A 113 -7.06 -2.83 -12.83
C ILE A 113 -7.12 -1.33 -13.16
N LEU A 114 -6.50 -0.88 -14.26
CA LEU A 114 -6.20 0.54 -14.52
C LEU A 114 -7.29 1.30 -15.26
N HIS A 115 -8.26 0.62 -15.88
CA HIS A 115 -9.27 1.35 -16.64
C HIS A 115 -10.20 2.12 -15.69
N VAL A 116 -10.31 3.43 -15.90
CA VAL A 116 -11.19 4.30 -15.12
C VAL A 116 -12.63 4.04 -15.53
N ARG A 117 -13.46 3.57 -14.59
CA ARG A 117 -14.81 3.07 -14.92
C ARG A 117 -15.73 4.17 -15.45
N GLU A 118 -15.53 5.41 -15.02
CA GLU A 118 -16.32 6.57 -15.47
C GLU A 118 -15.89 7.09 -16.86
N ASN A 119 -14.71 6.72 -17.37
CA ASN A 119 -14.22 7.16 -18.66
C ASN A 119 -14.78 6.30 -19.81
N ALA A 120 -15.53 6.93 -20.73
CA ALA A 120 -16.18 6.25 -21.85
C ALA A 120 -15.20 5.54 -22.79
N ALA A 121 -14.09 6.19 -23.16
CA ALA A 121 -13.08 5.61 -24.04
C ALA A 121 -12.41 4.39 -23.40
N HIS A 122 -12.18 4.42 -22.08
CA HIS A 122 -11.66 3.28 -21.35
C HIS A 122 -12.64 2.10 -21.35
N ARG A 123 -13.94 2.36 -21.14
CA ARG A 123 -14.98 1.31 -21.18
C ARG A 123 -15.10 0.66 -22.55
N GLU A 124 -14.97 1.45 -23.62
CA GLU A 124 -14.99 0.95 -24.99
C GLU A 124 -13.77 0.05 -25.26
N ALA A 125 -12.57 0.53 -24.94
CA ALA A 125 -11.34 -0.24 -25.15
C ALA A 125 -11.31 -1.57 -24.39
N VAL A 126 -11.77 -1.61 -23.13
CA VAL A 126 -11.80 -2.88 -22.38
C VAL A 126 -12.87 -3.84 -22.90
N LYS A 127 -13.97 -3.33 -23.46
CA LYS A 127 -15.00 -4.15 -24.10
C LYS A 127 -14.49 -4.72 -25.42
N GLU A 128 -13.83 -3.89 -26.24
CA GLU A 128 -13.27 -4.29 -27.54
C GLU A 128 -12.20 -5.39 -27.40
N HIS A 129 -11.40 -5.34 -26.34
CA HIS A 129 -10.31 -6.28 -26.10
C HIS A 129 -10.63 -7.40 -25.10
N ASP A 130 -11.90 -7.58 -24.73
CA ASP A 130 -12.34 -8.59 -23.75
C ASP A 130 -11.53 -8.56 -22.44
N ILE A 131 -11.30 -7.36 -21.90
CA ILE A 131 -10.54 -7.13 -20.68
C ILE A 131 -11.50 -7.10 -19.49
N PRO A 132 -11.50 -8.13 -18.62
CA PRO A 132 -12.38 -8.15 -17.46
C PRO A 132 -11.96 -7.14 -16.40
N ALA A 133 -12.94 -6.46 -15.80
CA ALA A 133 -12.73 -5.57 -14.66
C ALA A 133 -12.17 -6.31 -13.44
N ILE A 134 -11.20 -5.70 -12.77
CA ILE A 134 -10.67 -6.16 -11.47
C ILE A 134 -10.93 -5.05 -10.47
N ASP A 135 -11.60 -5.36 -9.36
CA ASP A 135 -12.07 -4.38 -8.39
C ASP A 135 -11.32 -4.46 -7.06
N MET A 136 -10.59 -5.56 -6.83
CA MET A 136 -9.71 -5.73 -5.68
C MET A 136 -8.43 -6.47 -6.07
N VAL A 137 -7.30 -6.03 -5.53
CA VAL A 137 -6.00 -6.68 -5.64
C VAL A 137 -5.46 -6.91 -4.24
N VAL A 138 -5.26 -8.18 -3.87
CA VAL A 138 -4.73 -8.61 -2.57
C VAL A 138 -3.34 -9.20 -2.80
N VAL A 139 -2.31 -8.42 -2.47
CA VAL A 139 -0.92 -8.78 -2.69
C VAL A 139 -0.10 -8.30 -1.49
N ASN A 140 0.64 -9.21 -0.86
CA ASN A 140 1.69 -8.84 0.08
C ASN A 140 3.05 -9.17 -0.52
N LEU A 141 3.98 -8.24 -0.37
CA LEU A 141 5.36 -8.43 -0.82
C LEU A 141 6.09 -9.25 0.23
N TYR A 142 6.91 -10.19 -0.22
CA TYR A 142 7.84 -10.84 0.68
C TYR A 142 8.78 -9.78 1.27
N ALA A 143 9.18 -9.96 2.53
CA ALA A 143 10.17 -9.09 3.14
C ALA A 143 11.53 -9.40 2.49
N PHE A 144 11.84 -8.74 1.37
CA PHE A 144 13.15 -8.77 0.72
C PHE A 144 14.26 -8.52 1.75
N GLU A 145 14.00 -7.62 2.71
CA GLU A 145 14.86 -7.37 3.88
C GLU A 145 15.25 -8.65 4.64
N LYS A 146 14.34 -9.62 4.81
CA LYS A 146 14.66 -10.88 5.49
C LYS A 146 15.61 -11.75 4.69
N THR A 147 15.48 -11.77 3.36
CA THR A 147 16.42 -12.48 2.48
C THR A 147 17.75 -11.76 2.41
N ALA A 148 17.75 -10.43 2.29
CA ALA A 148 18.96 -9.61 2.23
C ALA A 148 19.76 -9.62 3.54
N ALA A 149 19.08 -9.75 4.69
CA ALA A 149 19.74 -9.79 6.00
C ALA A 149 20.44 -11.12 6.31
N ARG A 150 20.26 -12.15 5.48
CA ARG A 150 20.89 -13.46 5.64
C ARG A 150 22.31 -13.42 5.09
N SER A 151 23.28 -13.82 5.92
CA SER A 151 24.69 -13.85 5.54
C SER A 151 25.06 -14.96 4.53
N ASP A 152 24.15 -15.88 4.24
CA ASP A 152 24.36 -17.06 3.39
C ASP A 152 23.70 -16.96 1.99
N VAL A 153 23.07 -15.84 1.66
CA VAL A 153 22.36 -15.68 0.38
C VAL A 153 23.31 -15.19 -0.71
N SER A 154 23.39 -15.92 -1.83
CA SER A 154 24.19 -15.51 -2.98
C SER A 154 23.57 -14.31 -3.71
N PHE A 155 24.37 -13.58 -4.49
CA PHE A 155 23.88 -12.48 -5.32
C PHE A 155 22.74 -12.94 -6.24
N GLU A 156 22.90 -14.09 -6.90
CA GLU A 156 21.91 -14.68 -7.80
C GLU A 156 20.61 -14.97 -7.06
N ALA A 157 20.70 -15.60 -5.89
CA ALA A 157 19.53 -15.89 -5.06
C ALA A 157 18.80 -14.61 -4.63
N LEU A 158 19.53 -13.52 -4.35
CA LEU A 158 18.90 -12.24 -4.03
C LEU A 158 18.16 -11.65 -5.24
N ILE A 159 18.77 -11.68 -6.43
CA ILE A 159 18.17 -11.19 -7.67
C ILE A 159 16.92 -11.98 -8.06
N GLU A 160 16.93 -13.32 -7.90
CA GLU A 160 15.75 -14.16 -8.15
C GLU A 160 14.57 -13.83 -7.23
N ASN A 161 14.83 -13.30 -6.03
CA ASN A 161 13.79 -12.93 -5.07
C ASN A 161 13.21 -11.52 -5.27
N ILE A 162 13.66 -10.78 -6.30
CA ILE A 162 13.09 -9.49 -6.66
C ILE A 162 11.76 -9.71 -7.41
N ASP A 163 10.66 -9.36 -6.76
CA ASP A 163 9.31 -9.46 -7.32
C ASP A 163 9.03 -8.27 -8.24
N ILE A 164 8.69 -8.58 -9.49
CA ILE A 164 8.27 -7.58 -10.48
C ILE A 164 6.75 -7.47 -10.55
N GLY A 165 6.05 -8.61 -10.48
CA GLY A 165 4.61 -8.69 -10.67
C GLY A 165 3.83 -8.09 -9.51
N GLY A 166 4.24 -8.39 -8.26
CA GLY A 166 3.60 -7.89 -7.05
C GLY A 166 3.59 -6.36 -6.97
N PRO A 167 4.75 -5.68 -6.99
CA PRO A 167 4.82 -4.22 -6.97
C PRO A 167 4.08 -3.57 -8.15
N SER A 168 4.14 -4.18 -9.35
CA SER A 168 3.43 -3.68 -10.53
C SER A 168 1.91 -3.68 -10.33
N MET A 169 1.35 -4.76 -9.80
CA MET A 169 -0.08 -4.85 -9.49
C MET A 169 -0.48 -3.90 -8.36
N LEU A 170 0.31 -3.82 -7.28
CA LEU A 170 0.06 -2.91 -6.17
C LEU A 170 0.00 -1.45 -6.62
N ARG A 171 1.00 -1.00 -7.39
CA ARG A 171 1.05 0.37 -7.93
C ARG A 171 -0.10 0.64 -8.90
N SER A 172 -0.47 -0.34 -9.71
CA SER A 172 -1.60 -0.22 -10.65
C SER A 172 -2.92 -0.02 -9.91
N ALA A 173 -3.18 -0.84 -8.89
CA ALA A 173 -4.41 -0.76 -8.10
C ALA A 173 -4.45 0.51 -7.23
N ALA A 174 -3.33 0.87 -6.59
CA ALA A 174 -3.22 2.09 -5.80
C ALA A 174 -3.39 3.36 -6.65
N LYS A 175 -2.87 3.37 -7.89
CA LYS A 175 -3.09 4.48 -8.84
C LYS A 175 -4.57 4.65 -9.16
N ASN A 176 -5.31 3.55 -9.35
CA ASN A 176 -6.72 3.57 -9.73
C ASN A 176 -7.65 3.36 -8.52
N PHE A 177 -7.31 3.90 -7.34
CA PHE A 177 -8.04 3.68 -6.08
C PHE A 177 -9.50 4.15 -6.14
N GLN A 178 -9.85 5.04 -7.07
CA GLN A 178 -11.24 5.46 -7.28
C GLN A 178 -12.13 4.27 -7.64
N ASP A 179 -11.56 3.24 -8.27
CA ASP A 179 -12.28 2.06 -8.76
C ASP A 179 -11.82 0.76 -8.10
N VAL A 180 -10.54 0.64 -7.74
CA VAL A 180 -9.93 -0.61 -7.26
C VAL A 180 -9.45 -0.51 -5.82
N ALA A 181 -9.75 -1.52 -5.00
CA ALA A 181 -9.17 -1.67 -3.67
C ALA A 181 -7.85 -2.43 -3.71
N VAL A 182 -6.81 -1.91 -3.04
CA VAL A 182 -5.50 -2.55 -2.97
C VAL A 182 -5.18 -2.98 -1.53
N VAL A 183 -5.07 -4.28 -1.29
CA VAL A 183 -4.91 -4.84 0.05
C VAL A 183 -3.52 -5.45 0.18
N THR A 184 -2.74 -4.92 1.13
CA THR A 184 -1.33 -5.29 1.31
C THR A 184 -1.02 -6.00 2.61
N SER A 185 -1.91 -5.94 3.59
CA SER A 185 -1.69 -6.48 4.94
C SER A 185 -2.85 -7.37 5.38
N PRO A 186 -2.57 -8.55 5.99
CA PRO A 186 -3.59 -9.36 6.64
C PRO A 186 -4.38 -8.64 7.74
N SER A 187 -3.77 -7.63 8.38
CA SER A 187 -4.44 -6.84 9.43
C SER A 187 -5.69 -6.11 8.93
N ASP A 188 -5.79 -5.85 7.62
CA ASP A 188 -6.88 -5.10 7.02
C ASP A 188 -8.06 -6.00 6.61
N TYR A 189 -7.87 -7.33 6.57
CA TYR A 189 -8.85 -8.30 6.06
C TYR A 189 -10.19 -8.23 6.81
N GLY A 190 -10.16 -8.15 8.14
CA GLY A 190 -11.37 -8.06 8.96
C GLY A 190 -12.20 -6.83 8.62
N SER A 191 -11.60 -5.63 8.72
CA SER A 191 -12.30 -4.38 8.42
C SER A 191 -12.84 -4.31 6.99
N ILE A 192 -12.12 -4.87 6.02
CA ILE A 192 -12.56 -4.92 4.62
C ILE A 192 -13.75 -5.86 4.47
N ALA A 193 -13.71 -7.04 5.10
CA ALA A 193 -14.83 -7.98 5.06
C ALA A 193 -16.09 -7.38 5.69
N ASP A 194 -15.95 -6.69 6.83
CA ASP A 194 -17.06 -6.04 7.52
C ASP A 194 -17.72 -4.93 6.69
N GLU A 195 -16.90 -4.06 6.08
CA GLU A 195 -17.38 -2.99 5.19
C GLU A 195 -18.04 -3.56 3.93
N LEU A 196 -17.45 -4.60 3.33
CA LEU A 196 -17.98 -5.26 2.15
C LEU A 196 -19.32 -5.95 2.43
N TYR A 197 -19.47 -6.60 3.60
CA TYR A 197 -20.72 -7.22 4.00
C TYR A 197 -21.83 -6.17 4.20
N SER A 198 -21.48 -5.03 4.79
CA SER A 198 -22.42 -3.97 5.12
C SER A 198 -22.88 -3.15 3.91
N THR A 199 -21.99 -2.93 2.93
CA THR A 199 -22.22 -1.97 1.83
C THR A 199 -22.18 -2.60 0.44
N ARG A 200 -21.85 -3.90 0.33
CA ARG A 200 -21.59 -4.62 -0.93
C ARG A 200 -20.44 -4.05 -1.76
N GLY A 201 -19.68 -3.11 -1.21
CA GLY A 201 -18.56 -2.45 -1.85
C GLY A 201 -17.56 -1.91 -0.82
N LEU A 202 -16.67 -1.03 -1.27
CA LEU A 202 -15.79 -0.27 -0.39
C LEU A 202 -15.89 1.22 -0.70
N SER A 203 -15.89 2.03 0.35
CA SER A 203 -15.91 3.47 0.27
C SER A 203 -14.63 4.03 -0.37
N LEU A 204 -14.74 5.23 -0.94
CA LEU A 204 -13.58 5.93 -1.47
C LEU A 204 -12.52 6.20 -0.38
N ALA A 205 -12.96 6.49 0.85
CA ALA A 205 -12.09 6.73 1.99
C ALA A 205 -11.26 5.49 2.35
N THR A 206 -11.89 4.30 2.38
CA THR A 206 -11.18 3.03 2.59
C THR A 206 -10.18 2.78 1.48
N LYS A 207 -10.59 2.89 0.21
CA LYS A 207 -9.68 2.68 -0.93
C LYS A 207 -8.51 3.66 -0.94
N TRP A 208 -8.72 4.92 -0.56
CA TRP A 208 -7.64 5.90 -0.43
C TRP A 208 -6.66 5.54 0.69
N SER A 209 -7.17 5.11 1.86
CA SER A 209 -6.33 4.65 2.97
C SER A 209 -5.45 3.47 2.55
N LEU A 210 -6.04 2.51 1.87
CA LEU A 210 -5.38 1.34 1.30
C LEU A 210 -4.34 1.71 0.24
N ALA A 211 -4.63 2.65 -0.67
CA ALA A 211 -3.69 3.12 -1.68
C ALA A 211 -2.43 3.77 -1.08
N LYS A 212 -2.60 4.57 -0.01
CA LYS A 212 -1.46 5.14 0.73
C LYS A 212 -0.55 4.05 1.31
N LYS A 213 -1.14 3.02 1.93
CA LYS A 213 -0.39 1.87 2.46
C LYS A 213 0.37 1.13 1.36
N ALA A 214 -0.28 0.91 0.20
CA ALA A 214 0.34 0.24 -0.92
C ALA A 214 1.56 0.99 -1.48
N PHE A 215 1.47 2.30 -1.69
CA PHE A 215 2.62 3.09 -2.12
C PHE A 215 3.74 3.13 -1.07
N ALA A 216 3.40 3.24 0.21
CA ALA A 216 4.38 3.18 1.29
C ALA A 216 5.14 1.85 1.32
N ILE A 217 4.43 0.72 1.17
CA ILE A 217 5.04 -0.61 1.11
C ILE A 217 5.94 -0.77 -0.11
N THR A 218 5.52 -0.30 -1.29
CA THR A 218 6.37 -0.38 -2.49
C THR A 218 7.61 0.51 -2.38
N ALA A 219 7.51 1.67 -1.73
CA ALA A 219 8.67 2.54 -1.49
C ALA A 219 9.67 1.91 -0.52
N ALA A 220 9.19 1.25 0.53
CA ALA A 220 10.03 0.50 1.46
C ALA A 220 10.71 -0.68 0.75
N TYR A 221 9.97 -1.42 -0.08
CA TYR A 221 10.47 -2.54 -0.86
C TYR A 221 11.61 -2.15 -1.80
N ASP A 222 11.41 -1.11 -2.62
CA ASP A 222 12.44 -0.63 -3.55
C ASP A 222 13.66 -0.05 -2.81
N SER A 223 13.44 0.58 -1.64
CA SER A 223 14.53 1.08 -0.80
C SER A 223 15.38 -0.06 -0.25
N ALA A 224 14.76 -1.15 0.19
CA ALA A 224 15.46 -2.34 0.67
C ALA A 224 16.29 -3.00 -0.43
N ILE A 225 15.74 -3.11 -1.65
CA ILE A 225 16.48 -3.60 -2.84
C ILE A 225 17.70 -2.73 -3.10
N ALA A 226 17.51 -1.41 -3.21
CA ALA A 226 18.60 -0.49 -3.51
C ALA A 226 19.71 -0.54 -2.44
N SER A 227 19.34 -0.57 -1.17
CA SER A 227 20.29 -0.68 -0.06
C SER A 227 21.05 -2.01 -0.06
N ALA A 228 20.40 -3.14 -0.36
CA ALA A 228 21.09 -4.43 -0.42
C ALA A 228 22.07 -4.49 -1.61
N LEU A 229 21.66 -4.01 -2.79
CA LEU A 229 22.51 -3.99 -3.98
C LEU A 229 23.75 -3.09 -3.82
N GLU A 230 23.69 -2.03 -3.00
CA GLU A 230 24.87 -1.22 -2.67
C GLU A 230 25.92 -1.99 -1.85
N THR A 231 25.52 -3.04 -1.12
CA THR A 231 26.44 -3.84 -0.28
C THR A 231 27.05 -5.04 -1.00
N ILE A 232 26.53 -5.41 -2.16
CA ILE A 232 26.94 -6.62 -2.89
C ILE A 232 27.69 -6.23 -4.15
N ALA A 233 28.83 -6.88 -4.39
CA ALA A 233 29.59 -6.68 -5.61
C ALA A 233 28.82 -7.22 -6.82
N ALA A 234 28.84 -6.49 -7.93
CA ALA A 234 28.40 -7.07 -9.20
C ALA A 234 29.29 -8.26 -9.58
N PRO A 235 28.77 -9.27 -10.31
CA PRO A 235 29.57 -10.41 -10.78
C PRO A 235 30.84 -9.95 -11.50
N GLY A 236 32.00 -10.48 -11.07
CA GLY A 236 33.30 -10.14 -11.64
C GLY A 236 33.92 -8.84 -11.12
N GLN A 237 33.28 -8.13 -10.18
CA GLN A 237 33.89 -6.99 -9.49
C GLN A 237 34.33 -7.38 -8.08
N PRO A 238 35.48 -6.85 -7.60
CA PRO A 238 35.85 -7.03 -6.20
C PRO A 238 34.79 -6.35 -5.31
N PRO A 239 34.47 -6.93 -4.14
CA PRO A 239 33.60 -6.25 -3.18
C PRO A 239 34.17 -4.88 -2.84
N SER A 240 33.32 -3.86 -2.91
CA SER A 240 33.65 -2.51 -2.44
C SER A 240 33.89 -2.59 -0.94
N ARG A 241 35.16 -2.67 -0.52
CA ARG A 241 35.55 -2.87 0.89
C ARG A 241 35.75 -1.57 1.67
N ASP A 242 35.67 -0.41 1.00
CA ASP A 242 36.18 0.84 1.57
C ASP A 242 35.11 1.92 1.85
N ALA A 243 33.82 1.63 1.64
CA ALA A 243 32.77 2.59 1.96
C ALA A 243 32.27 2.40 3.41
N HIS A 244 32.77 3.22 4.33
CA HIS A 244 32.27 3.26 5.72
C HIS A 244 30.79 3.70 5.82
N PHE A 245 30.31 4.45 4.82
CA PHE A 245 28.93 4.94 4.72
C PHE A 245 28.39 4.70 3.30
N PRO A 246 27.09 4.41 3.15
CA PRO A 246 26.48 4.25 1.83
C PRO A 246 26.48 5.58 1.07
N SER A 247 26.50 5.51 -0.26
CA SER A 247 26.34 6.70 -1.11
C SER A 247 24.95 7.33 -0.94
N THR A 248 23.94 6.50 -0.66
CA THR A 248 22.58 6.94 -0.35
C THR A 248 22.09 6.28 0.93
N LEU A 249 21.86 7.07 1.99
CA LEU A 249 21.24 6.60 3.22
C LEU A 249 19.71 6.55 3.05
N ARG A 250 19.13 5.35 3.09
CA ARG A 250 17.67 5.13 3.02
C ARG A 250 17.18 4.66 4.39
N LEU A 251 16.27 5.43 4.98
CA LEU A 251 15.69 5.13 6.29
C LEU A 251 14.17 5.02 6.14
N ALA A 252 13.62 3.88 6.55
CA ALA A 252 12.18 3.64 6.58
C ALA A 252 11.78 3.29 8.01
N PHE A 253 10.84 4.05 8.56
CA PHE A 253 10.32 3.80 9.90
C PHE A 253 8.79 3.83 9.92
N SER A 254 8.21 2.93 10.71
CA SER A 254 6.77 2.87 10.97
C SER A 254 6.47 3.54 12.31
N LYS A 255 5.46 4.43 12.32
CA LYS A 255 5.02 5.07 13.56
C LYS A 255 4.44 4.02 14.51
N LEU A 256 4.92 3.98 15.75
CA LEU A 256 4.37 3.14 16.80
C LEU A 256 3.25 3.86 17.56
N LYS A 257 3.53 5.08 18.05
CA LYS A 257 2.57 5.90 18.78
C LYS A 257 2.98 7.36 18.84
N ASP A 258 2.00 8.22 19.07
CA ASP A 258 2.25 9.59 19.52
C ASP A 258 2.74 9.61 20.97
N LEU A 259 3.63 10.55 21.28
CA LEU A 259 4.05 10.85 22.64
C LEU A 259 3.27 12.04 23.16
N ARG A 260 3.18 12.14 24.50
CA ARG A 260 2.47 13.23 25.18
C ARG A 260 2.99 14.62 24.77
N TYR A 261 4.31 14.73 24.61
CA TYR A 261 5.02 15.91 24.14
C TYR A 261 6.46 15.50 23.74
N GLY A 262 7.21 16.40 23.09
CA GLY A 262 8.62 16.24 22.75
C GLY A 262 9.55 16.46 23.94
N GLU A 263 10.70 17.10 23.74
CA GLU A 263 11.59 17.44 24.86
C GLU A 263 10.91 18.37 25.87
N ASN A 264 10.03 19.25 25.37
CA ASN A 264 9.27 20.22 26.15
C ASN A 264 7.75 20.11 25.88
N PRO A 265 6.88 20.50 26.84
CA PRO A 265 5.43 20.30 26.74
C PRO A 265 4.72 20.92 25.52
N HIS A 266 5.29 21.97 24.92
CA HIS A 266 4.71 22.64 23.75
C HIS A 266 5.07 21.97 22.42
N GLN A 267 5.97 20.98 22.42
CA GLN A 267 6.44 20.28 21.23
C GLN A 267 5.65 18.99 21.04
N LYS A 268 5.28 18.67 19.80
CA LYS A 268 4.69 17.36 19.46
C LYS A 268 5.80 16.35 19.19
N ALA A 269 5.57 15.08 19.52
CA ALA A 269 6.51 14.00 19.23
C ALA A 269 5.82 12.66 19.02
N ALA A 270 6.53 11.72 18.41
CA ALA A 270 6.09 10.35 18.19
C ALA A 270 7.29 9.42 18.17
N VAL A 271 7.06 8.15 18.51
CA VAL A 271 8.07 7.08 18.40
C VAL A 271 7.84 6.31 17.11
N TYR A 272 8.92 6.03 16.41
CA TYR A 272 8.93 5.23 15.20
C TYR A 272 9.87 4.03 15.36
N SER A 273 9.60 2.94 14.66
CA SER A 273 10.40 1.71 14.64
C SER A 273 10.83 1.36 13.22
N ASP A 274 12.04 0.84 13.10
CA ASP A 274 12.60 0.29 11.87
C ASP A 274 12.11 -1.15 11.59
N CYS A 275 11.15 -1.64 12.37
CA CYS A 275 10.62 -3.00 12.29
C CYS A 275 11.66 -4.12 12.53
N SER A 276 12.87 -3.78 12.99
CA SER A 276 13.92 -4.76 13.28
C SER A 276 13.65 -5.60 14.53
N ASN A 277 12.65 -5.21 15.34
CA ASN A 277 12.37 -5.72 16.68
C ASN A 277 13.56 -5.57 17.65
N ARG A 278 14.47 -4.64 17.39
CA ARG A 278 15.64 -4.35 18.24
C ARG A 278 15.59 -2.92 18.81
N GLY A 279 16.36 -2.67 19.87
CA GLY A 279 16.48 -1.34 20.46
C GLY A 279 15.28 -0.90 21.30
N ILE A 280 15.37 0.32 21.85
CA ILE A 280 14.41 0.83 22.84
C ILE A 280 13.01 1.08 22.28
N ALA A 281 12.91 1.44 21.00
CA ALA A 281 11.62 1.64 20.33
C ALA A 281 10.75 0.38 20.31
N ASN A 282 11.37 -0.81 20.34
CA ASN A 282 10.69 -2.10 20.32
C ASN A 282 10.63 -2.76 21.71
N ALA A 283 10.99 -2.04 22.78
CA ALA A 283 11.01 -2.59 24.13
C ALA A 283 9.58 -2.85 24.67
N ARG A 284 9.41 -3.98 25.36
CA ARG A 284 8.18 -4.26 26.11
C ARG A 284 8.20 -3.55 27.45
N GLN A 285 7.35 -2.55 27.62
CA GLN A 285 7.14 -1.94 28.94
C GLN A 285 6.38 -2.92 29.84
N LEU A 286 7.01 -3.37 30.93
CA LEU A 286 6.41 -4.32 31.88
C LEU A 286 5.54 -3.63 32.94
N GLN A 287 5.88 -2.39 33.31
CA GLN A 287 5.18 -1.60 34.34
C GLN A 287 5.43 -0.10 34.17
N GLY A 288 4.72 0.71 34.96
CA GLY A 288 4.90 2.17 35.03
C GLY A 288 4.02 2.96 34.07
N LYS A 289 4.15 4.29 34.13
CA LYS A 289 3.44 5.22 33.23
C LYS A 289 4.10 5.21 31.85
N GLU A 290 3.37 5.66 30.83
CA GLU A 290 3.93 5.77 29.48
C GLU A 290 5.20 6.63 29.46
N LEU A 291 6.23 6.15 28.76
CA LEU A 291 7.48 6.90 28.56
C LEU A 291 7.22 8.23 27.84
N SER A 292 7.87 9.29 28.32
CA SER A 292 7.95 10.58 27.61
C SER A 292 9.08 10.56 26.58
N TYR A 293 9.24 11.63 25.78
CA TYR A 293 10.36 11.74 24.83
C TYR A 293 11.74 11.70 25.51
N ASN A 294 11.87 12.29 26.70
CA ASN A 294 13.15 12.36 27.43
C ASN A 294 13.49 11.07 28.18
N ASN A 295 12.55 10.14 28.30
CA ASN A 295 12.79 8.83 28.92
C ASN A 295 13.32 7.84 27.88
#